data_AF-A0A8B7CMI2-F1
#
_entry.id   AF-A0A8B7CMI2-F1
#
_cell.length_a   1.000
_cell.length_b   1.000
_cell.length_c   1.000
_cell.angle_alpha   90.00
_cell.angle_beta   90.00
_cell.angle_gamma   90.00
#
_symmetry.space_group_name_H-M   'P 1'
#
loop_
_entity.id
_entity.type
_entity.pdbx_description
1 polymer ?
#
loop_
_entity_poly.entity_id
_entity_poly.type
_entity_poly.pdbx_seq_one_letter_code
_entity_poly.pdbx_strand_id
1 'polypeptide(L)'
;MIALGVSSPPSSSSSFGLASFASPPSSSLRILSPFPSLKSSFRGIRIGNDVRALTPLPSRGGCGGGGGRMVVRMAKRREEMKEIREKTTEELNEEVIDLKGELFMLRLQKSARNEFKSSEFHRMRKRIARMLTVKREREIEEGINKRLSRKLDKKWKKSIVVRPPPSLRKKQEEQKAAEAEKST
;
A
#
# COMPACT_ATOMS: atom_id res chain seq x y z
N MET A 1 -31.15 28.63 -69.87
CA MET A 1 -29.88 29.12 -70.47
C MET A 1 -28.76 28.73 -69.50
N ILE A 2 -27.75 27.98 -70.02
CA ILE A 2 -26.42 27.64 -69.43
C ILE A 2 -26.46 26.68 -68.22
N ALA A 3 -26.28 25.36 -68.36
CA ALA A 3 -25.08 24.54 -68.64
C ALA A 3 -24.07 24.47 -67.46
N LEU A 4 -24.04 23.37 -66.69
CA LEU A 4 -23.16 22.17 -66.76
C LEU A 4 -21.94 22.24 -65.83
N GLY A 5 -21.70 21.19 -65.02
CA GLY A 5 -20.43 21.03 -64.30
C GLY A 5 -20.39 20.02 -63.15
N VAL A 6 -20.77 18.76 -63.37
CA VAL A 6 -20.43 17.61 -62.50
C VAL A 6 -19.07 17.05 -62.96
N SER A 7 -18.15 16.80 -62.03
CA SER A 7 -16.88 16.11 -62.30
C SER A 7 -16.76 14.90 -61.37
N SER A 8 -16.62 13.73 -62.01
CA SER A 8 -16.34 12.41 -61.45
C SER A 8 -14.87 12.01 -61.73
N PRO A 9 -14.34 10.89 -61.17
CA PRO A 9 -12.90 10.61 -60.96
C PRO A 9 -12.23 9.86 -62.13
N PRO A 10 -10.92 9.54 -62.00
CA PRO A 10 -10.52 8.15 -62.26
C PRO A 10 -9.40 7.57 -61.37
N SER A 11 -9.43 6.23 -61.33
CA SER A 11 -8.50 5.23 -60.80
C SER A 11 -7.19 5.06 -61.60
N SER A 12 -6.11 4.59 -60.96
CA SER A 12 -5.03 3.87 -61.65
C SER A 12 -4.23 2.92 -60.74
N SER A 13 -3.97 1.74 -61.28
CA SER A 13 -3.38 0.51 -60.75
C SER A 13 -1.91 0.29 -61.17
N SER A 14 -1.09 -0.40 -60.36
CA SER A 14 0.03 -1.30 -60.79
C SER A 14 0.79 -1.80 -59.53
N SER A 15 0.89 -3.07 -59.12
CA SER A 15 1.27 -4.36 -59.74
C SER A 15 2.76 -4.74 -59.57
N PHE A 16 3.00 -5.73 -58.69
CA PHE A 16 4.04 -6.79 -58.64
C PHE A 16 5.55 -6.49 -58.48
N GLY A 17 6.21 -7.30 -57.64
CA GLY A 17 7.66 -7.49 -57.62
C GLY A 17 8.19 -8.28 -56.41
N LEU A 18 8.22 -9.61 -56.49
CA LEU A 18 8.93 -10.54 -55.59
C LEU A 18 10.43 -10.55 -55.90
N ALA A 19 11.29 -10.64 -54.87
CA ALA A 19 12.60 -11.32 -54.96
C ALA A 19 13.17 -11.64 -53.57
N SER A 20 13.29 -12.95 -53.27
CA SER A 20 14.16 -13.51 -52.23
C SER A 20 15.62 -13.49 -52.66
N PHE A 21 16.59 -13.26 -51.76
CA PHE A 21 17.92 -13.87 -51.85
C PHE A 21 18.64 -13.95 -50.48
N ALA A 22 18.96 -15.19 -50.10
CA ALA A 22 20.17 -15.72 -49.45
C ALA A 22 20.74 -15.17 -48.10
N SER A 23 20.84 -16.09 -47.14
CA SER A 23 21.81 -16.17 -46.01
C SER A 23 23.26 -16.35 -46.54
N PRO A 24 24.38 -15.96 -45.85
CA PRO A 24 24.95 -16.69 -44.67
C PRO A 24 25.87 -15.79 -43.76
N PRO A 25 26.84 -16.29 -42.95
CA PRO A 25 26.94 -17.47 -42.07
C PRO A 25 27.23 -17.13 -40.59
N SER A 26 27.16 -18.15 -39.74
CA SER A 26 27.58 -18.19 -38.33
C SER A 26 29.10 -18.01 -38.15
N SER A 27 29.53 -17.20 -37.19
CA SER A 27 30.85 -17.33 -36.52
C SER A 27 30.80 -16.77 -35.09
N SER A 28 31.01 -17.68 -34.15
CA SER A 28 31.21 -17.42 -32.72
C SER A 28 32.50 -16.63 -32.46
N LEU A 29 32.50 -15.71 -31.47
CA LEU A 29 33.45 -15.61 -30.33
C LEU A 29 33.41 -14.23 -29.66
N ARG A 30 32.95 -14.23 -28.39
CA ARG A 30 33.56 -13.60 -27.20
C ARG A 30 33.86 -12.07 -27.14
N ILE A 31 33.18 -11.45 -26.16
CA ILE A 31 33.74 -10.73 -25.00
C ILE A 31 34.22 -9.26 -25.18
N LEU A 32 33.67 -8.43 -24.26
CA LEU A 32 34.08 -7.11 -23.75
C LEU A 32 33.74 -5.85 -24.56
N SER A 33 32.66 -5.19 -24.11
CA SER A 33 32.44 -3.75 -24.24
C SER A 33 33.50 -2.95 -23.47
N PRO A 34 34.16 -1.94 -24.08
CA PRO A 34 34.76 -0.86 -23.33
C PRO A 34 33.74 0.27 -23.23
N PHE A 35 32.99 0.33 -22.13
CA PHE A 35 32.30 1.55 -21.77
C PHE A 35 33.36 2.65 -21.55
N PRO A 36 33.27 3.81 -22.21
CA PRO A 36 34.16 4.93 -21.94
C PRO A 36 33.92 5.41 -20.50
N SER A 37 34.99 5.39 -19.71
CA SER A 37 34.99 5.80 -18.31
C SER A 37 34.65 7.28 -18.19
N LEU A 38 33.47 7.59 -17.62
CA LEU A 38 33.23 8.90 -17.07
C LEU A 38 34.20 9.11 -15.90
N LYS A 39 35.24 9.91 -16.14
CA LYS A 39 36.12 10.43 -15.10
C LYS A 39 35.30 11.36 -14.19
N SER A 40 34.74 10.81 -13.12
CA SER A 40 34.21 11.62 -12.04
C SER A 40 35.37 12.08 -11.14
N SER A 41 35.60 13.39 -11.07
CA SER A 41 36.43 14.00 -10.04
C SER A 41 35.61 14.10 -8.75
N PHE A 42 35.27 12.96 -8.16
CA PHE A 42 34.73 12.92 -6.81
C PHE A 42 35.77 12.27 -5.90
N ARG A 43 36.49 13.10 -5.12
CA ARG A 43 37.31 12.63 -3.99
C ARG A 43 36.38 12.29 -2.82
N GLY A 44 35.47 11.35 -3.05
CA GLY A 44 34.65 10.73 -2.00
C GLY A 44 35.44 9.62 -1.33
N ILE A 45 35.30 9.51 -0.02
CA ILE A 45 35.92 8.50 0.84
C ILE A 45 35.87 7.12 0.19
N ARG A 46 37.05 6.60 -0.20
CA ARG A 46 37.21 5.20 -0.59
C ARG A 46 37.08 4.38 0.69
N ILE A 47 35.90 3.80 0.91
CA ILE A 47 35.75 2.71 1.87
C ILE A 47 36.51 1.54 1.26
N GLY A 48 37.77 1.38 1.65
CA GLY A 48 38.55 0.19 1.33
C GLY A 48 37.83 -1.02 1.89
N ASN A 49 37.65 -2.04 1.06
CA ASN A 49 37.30 -3.38 1.52
C ASN A 49 38.54 -3.98 2.21
N ASP A 50 38.94 -3.39 3.33
CA ASP A 50 39.86 -4.04 4.25
C ASP A 50 39.04 -5.05 5.03
N VAL A 51 39.32 -6.33 4.75
CA VAL A 51 38.84 -7.47 5.52
C VAL A 51 39.45 -7.35 6.93
N ARG A 52 38.83 -6.54 7.79
CA ARG A 52 39.05 -6.62 9.23
C ARG A 52 38.37 -7.89 9.71
N ALA A 53 39.17 -8.86 10.13
CA ALA A 53 38.71 -10.02 10.90
C ALA A 53 37.81 -9.52 12.04
N LEU A 54 36.52 -9.84 11.94
CA LEU A 54 35.56 -9.57 13.00
C LEU A 54 35.92 -10.49 14.17
N THR A 55 36.41 -9.91 15.25
CA THR A 55 36.37 -10.55 16.57
C THR A 55 34.90 -10.92 16.85
N PRO A 56 34.61 -12.16 17.31
CA PRO A 56 33.25 -12.51 17.67
C PRO A 56 32.84 -11.62 18.84
N LEU A 57 31.82 -10.79 18.66
CA LEU A 57 31.14 -10.19 19.81
C LEU A 57 30.68 -11.34 20.70
N PRO A 58 30.85 -11.26 22.04
CA PRO A 58 30.24 -12.23 22.93
C PRO A 58 28.75 -12.23 22.65
N SER A 59 28.24 -13.39 22.24
CA SER A 59 26.81 -13.67 22.19
C SER A 59 26.27 -13.32 23.57
N ARG A 60 25.57 -12.19 23.67
CA ARG A 60 24.96 -11.74 24.91
C ARG A 60 23.79 -12.68 25.18
N GLY A 61 24.13 -13.85 25.71
CA GLY A 61 23.23 -14.81 26.30
C GLY A 61 22.42 -14.09 27.36
N GLY A 62 21.11 -14.02 27.12
CA GLY A 62 20.17 -13.28 27.94
C GLY A 62 18.77 -13.35 27.38
N CYS A 63 18.29 -14.53 26.97
CA CYS A 63 16.89 -14.76 26.66
C CYS A 63 16.23 -15.62 27.75
N GLY A 64 16.42 -15.25 29.02
CA GLY A 64 15.60 -15.75 30.12
C GLY A 64 14.43 -14.80 30.36
N GLY A 65 13.19 -15.28 30.21
CA GLY A 65 11.99 -14.60 30.74
C GLY A 65 11.03 -13.93 29.74
N GLY A 66 11.13 -14.17 28.43
CA GLY A 66 10.28 -13.51 27.42
C GLY A 66 9.08 -14.32 26.88
N GLY A 67 8.98 -15.61 27.22
CA GLY A 67 8.04 -16.54 26.60
C GLY A 67 6.57 -16.19 26.86
N GLY A 68 6.21 -15.93 28.12
CA GLY A 68 4.82 -15.65 28.52
C GLY A 68 4.22 -14.43 27.81
N ARG A 69 4.96 -13.31 27.73
CA ARG A 69 4.49 -12.09 27.07
C ARG A 69 4.29 -12.28 25.55
N MET A 70 5.11 -13.12 24.92
CA MET A 70 4.92 -13.47 23.51
C MET A 70 3.67 -14.32 23.30
N VAL A 71 3.43 -15.32 24.15
CA VAL A 71 2.24 -16.19 24.11
C VAL A 71 0.97 -15.37 24.28
N VAL A 72 0.90 -14.48 25.27
CA VAL A 72 -0.25 -13.59 25.50
C VAL A 72 -0.53 -12.70 24.29
N ARG A 73 0.52 -12.11 23.68
CA ARG A 73 0.37 -11.30 22.48
C ARG A 73 -0.12 -12.12 21.28
N MET A 74 0.26 -13.39 21.18
CA MET A 74 -0.24 -14.28 20.12
C MET A 74 -1.69 -14.69 20.37
N ALA A 75 -2.10 -14.97 21.62
CA ALA A 75 -3.49 -15.25 21.98
C ALA A 75 -4.41 -14.10 21.59
N LYS A 76 -4.08 -12.88 22.03
CA LYS A 76 -4.83 -11.66 21.68
C LYS A 76 -4.92 -11.44 20.16
N ARG A 77 -3.84 -11.73 19.42
CA ARG A 77 -3.88 -11.65 17.95
C ARG A 77 -4.88 -12.64 17.34
N ARG A 78 -4.94 -13.86 17.86
CA ARG A 78 -5.85 -14.90 17.36
C ARG A 78 -7.30 -14.53 17.65
N GLU A 79 -7.59 -14.03 18.86
CA GLU A 79 -8.91 -13.52 19.24
C GLU A 79 -9.34 -12.38 18.31
N GLU A 80 -8.49 -11.36 18.13
CA GLU A 80 -8.75 -10.25 17.19
C GLU A 80 -9.00 -10.76 15.76
N MET A 81 -8.35 -11.83 15.31
CA MET A 81 -8.59 -12.43 13.98
C MET A 81 -9.91 -13.18 13.89
N LYS A 82 -10.37 -13.81 14.98
CA LYS A 82 -11.68 -14.46 15.02
C LYS A 82 -12.79 -13.41 14.94
N GLU A 83 -12.70 -12.37 15.76
CA GLU A 83 -13.64 -11.23 15.74
C GLU A 83 -13.77 -10.61 14.34
N ILE A 84 -12.64 -10.38 13.65
CA ILE A 84 -12.65 -9.77 12.31
C ILE A 84 -13.31 -10.69 11.28
N ARG A 85 -13.18 -12.02 11.43
CA ARG A 85 -13.78 -12.99 10.51
C ARG A 85 -15.29 -13.14 10.71
N GLU A 86 -15.77 -12.95 11.94
CA GLU A 86 -17.20 -13.00 12.28
C GLU A 86 -17.96 -11.77 11.76
N LYS A 87 -17.32 -10.60 11.67
CA LYS A 87 -17.94 -9.34 11.20
C LYS A 87 -18.31 -9.36 9.72
N THR A 88 -19.36 -8.63 9.36
CA THR A 88 -19.78 -8.43 7.97
C THR A 88 -18.82 -7.49 7.22
N THR A 89 -18.86 -7.49 5.88
CA THR A 89 -17.97 -6.65 5.06
C THR A 89 -18.26 -5.15 5.22
N GLU A 90 -19.49 -4.79 5.52
CA GLU A 90 -19.96 -3.42 5.76
C GLU A 90 -19.43 -2.90 7.10
N GLU A 91 -19.65 -3.66 8.18
CA GLU A 91 -19.10 -3.37 9.51
C GLU A 91 -17.58 -3.23 9.50
N LEU A 92 -16.87 -4.09 8.74
CA LEU A 92 -15.42 -3.97 8.58
C LEU A 92 -15.01 -2.64 7.93
N ASN A 93 -15.78 -2.15 6.94
CA ASN A 93 -15.47 -0.88 6.29
C ASN A 93 -15.70 0.30 7.24
N GLU A 94 -16.77 0.26 8.03
CA GLU A 94 -17.08 1.27 9.03
C GLU A 94 -16.01 1.32 10.12
N GLU A 95 -15.64 0.16 10.69
CA GLU A 95 -14.61 0.09 11.72
C GLU A 95 -13.24 0.56 11.19
N VAL A 96 -12.92 0.29 9.92
CA VAL A 96 -11.72 0.84 9.27
C VAL A 96 -11.75 2.37 9.23
N ILE A 97 -12.90 2.98 8.97
CA ILE A 97 -13.04 4.45 8.94
C ILE A 97 -12.89 5.01 10.36
N ASP A 98 -13.55 4.40 11.34
CA ASP A 98 -13.51 4.83 12.74
C ASP A 98 -12.09 4.75 13.31
N LEU A 99 -11.40 3.62 13.14
CA LEU A 99 -10.01 3.47 13.61
C LEU A 99 -9.05 4.45 12.93
N LYS A 100 -9.29 4.83 11.66
CA LYS A 100 -8.50 5.88 11.00
C LYS A 100 -8.77 7.25 11.60
N GLY A 101 -10.03 7.56 11.94
CA GLY A 101 -10.39 8.79 12.64
C GLY A 101 -9.76 8.88 14.03
N GLU A 102 -9.79 7.80 14.81
CA GLU A 102 -9.11 7.74 16.10
C GLU A 102 -7.59 7.87 15.96
N LEU A 103 -7.00 7.26 14.93
CA LEU A 103 -5.56 7.37 14.68
C LEU A 103 -5.15 8.82 14.36
N PHE A 104 -6.03 9.56 13.69
CA PHE A 104 -5.83 10.99 13.44
C PHE A 104 -5.87 11.79 14.75
N MET A 105 -6.82 11.52 15.64
CA MET A 105 -6.87 12.16 16.96
C MET A 105 -5.63 11.89 17.80
N LEU A 106 -5.12 10.64 17.79
CA LEU A 106 -3.85 10.33 18.47
C LEU A 106 -2.67 11.11 17.89
N ARG A 107 -2.65 11.38 16.57
CA ARG A 107 -1.61 12.23 15.96
C ARG A 107 -1.73 13.68 16.43
N LEU A 108 -2.95 14.22 16.51
CA LEU A 108 -3.19 15.56 17.03
C LEU A 108 -2.78 15.69 18.50
N GLN A 109 -3.13 14.69 19.33
CA GLN A 109 -2.74 14.62 20.73
C GLN A 109 -1.22 14.57 20.88
N LYS A 110 -0.54 13.79 20.02
CA LYS A 110 0.91 13.73 19.96
C LYS A 110 1.55 15.06 19.58
N SER A 111 1.00 15.78 18.59
CA SER A 111 1.52 17.11 18.22
C SER A 111 1.29 18.15 19.30
N ALA A 112 0.17 18.07 20.02
CA ALA A 112 -0.13 18.94 21.16
C ALA A 112 0.77 18.67 22.38
N ARG A 113 1.62 17.63 22.34
CA ARG A 113 2.46 17.17 23.45
C ARG A 113 1.66 16.74 24.70
N ASN A 114 0.41 16.36 24.51
CA ASN A 114 -0.41 15.75 25.56
C ASN A 114 0.11 14.33 25.87
N GLU A 115 -0.24 13.80 27.03
CA GLU A 115 0.09 12.43 27.40
C GLU A 115 -0.71 11.43 26.56
N PHE A 116 -0.04 10.50 25.87
CA PHE A 116 -0.69 9.44 25.10
C PHE A 116 0.09 8.12 25.18
N LYS A 117 -0.60 7.00 24.93
CA LYS A 117 0.02 5.67 24.89
C LYS A 117 0.60 5.38 23.50
N SER A 118 1.92 5.24 23.40
CA SER A 118 2.62 5.00 22.12
C SER A 118 2.29 3.65 21.48
N SER A 119 1.93 2.65 22.27
CA SER A 119 1.49 1.32 21.82
C SER A 119 0.23 1.37 20.96
N GLU A 120 -0.65 2.36 21.18
CA GLU A 120 -1.93 2.50 20.50
C GLU A 120 -1.75 2.76 19.00
N PHE A 121 -0.76 3.59 18.62
CA PHE A 121 -0.41 3.81 17.22
C PHE A 121 -0.13 2.51 16.46
N HIS A 122 0.60 1.60 17.10
CA HIS A 122 0.93 0.32 16.49
C HIS A 122 -0.26 -0.64 16.50
N ARG A 123 -0.99 -0.70 17.61
CA ARG A 123 -2.17 -1.56 17.76
C ARG A 123 -3.22 -1.23 16.70
N MET A 124 -3.56 0.05 16.55
CA MET A 124 -4.59 0.50 15.62
C MET A 124 -4.18 0.31 14.16
N ARG A 125 -2.94 0.66 13.78
CA ARG A 125 -2.42 0.40 12.42
C ARG A 125 -2.44 -1.09 12.09
N LYS A 126 -2.06 -1.95 13.04
CA LYS A 126 -2.12 -3.41 12.87
C LYS A 126 -3.54 -3.93 12.78
N ARG A 127 -4.50 -3.37 13.54
CA ARG A 127 -5.90 -3.79 13.45
C ARG A 127 -6.51 -3.42 12.08
N ILE A 128 -6.26 -2.20 11.60
CA ILE A 128 -6.65 -1.78 10.24
C ILE A 128 -6.06 -2.73 9.19
N ALA A 129 -4.77 -3.05 9.29
CA ALA A 129 -4.12 -3.96 8.34
C ALA A 129 -4.80 -5.34 8.31
N ARG A 130 -5.16 -5.90 9.48
CA ARG A 130 -5.84 -7.21 9.55
C ARG A 130 -7.25 -7.20 8.98
N MET A 131 -8.01 -6.12 9.19
CA MET A 131 -9.34 -5.99 8.57
C MET A 131 -9.23 -5.93 7.05
N LEU A 132 -8.26 -5.18 6.53
CA LEU A 132 -8.02 -5.09 5.09
C LEU A 132 -7.53 -6.42 4.48
N THR A 133 -6.76 -7.23 5.22
CA THR A 133 -6.37 -8.56 4.76
C THR A 133 -7.57 -9.49 4.67
N VAL A 134 -8.43 -9.53 5.69
CA VAL A 134 -9.65 -10.38 5.66
C VAL A 134 -10.60 -9.94 4.56
N LYS A 135 -10.79 -8.62 4.35
CA LYS A 135 -11.55 -8.12 3.21
C LYS A 135 -10.97 -8.60 1.88
N ARG A 136 -9.64 -8.59 1.74
CA ARG A 136 -8.98 -9.05 0.52
C ARG A 136 -9.04 -10.56 0.34
N GLU A 137 -9.00 -11.34 1.41
CA GLU A 137 -9.21 -12.80 1.39
C GLU A 137 -10.61 -13.13 0.83
N ARG A 138 -11.65 -12.46 1.32
CA ARG A 138 -13.03 -12.59 0.81
C ARG A 138 -13.15 -12.24 -0.69
N GLU A 139 -12.54 -11.14 -1.13
CA GLU A 139 -12.50 -10.79 -2.56
C GLU A 139 -11.80 -11.84 -3.43
N ILE A 140 -10.83 -12.58 -2.88
CA ILE A 140 -10.11 -13.65 -3.59
C ILE A 140 -10.99 -14.90 -3.67
N GLU A 141 -11.71 -15.23 -2.60
CA GLU A 141 -12.69 -16.33 -2.57
C GLU A 141 -13.83 -16.11 -3.59
N GLU A 142 -14.28 -14.86 -3.76
CA GLU A 142 -15.23 -14.44 -4.80
C GLU A 142 -14.65 -14.49 -6.23
N GLY A 143 -13.34 -14.72 -6.39
CA GLY A 143 -12.68 -14.77 -7.70
C GLY A 143 -12.37 -13.41 -8.32
N ILE A 144 -12.35 -12.33 -7.54
CA ILE A 144 -12.10 -10.98 -8.08
C ILE A 144 -10.63 -10.78 -8.44
N ASN A 145 -10.40 -10.55 -9.74
CA ASN A 145 -9.10 -10.19 -10.29
C ASN A 145 -8.49 -8.94 -9.62
N LYS A 146 -7.15 -8.91 -9.49
CA LYS A 146 -6.41 -7.78 -8.87
C LYS A 146 -6.76 -6.42 -9.49
N ARG A 147 -7.00 -6.37 -10.80
CA ARG A 147 -7.33 -5.12 -11.51
C ARG A 147 -8.73 -4.60 -11.14
N LEU A 148 -9.70 -5.49 -11.00
CA LEU A 148 -11.07 -5.15 -10.61
C LEU A 148 -11.13 -4.70 -9.15
N SER A 149 -10.46 -5.43 -8.25
CA SER A 149 -10.33 -5.03 -6.84
C SER A 149 -9.76 -3.62 -6.68
N ARG A 150 -8.69 -3.25 -7.42
CA ARG A 150 -8.16 -1.88 -7.40
C ARG A 150 -9.15 -0.82 -7.88
N LYS A 151 -10.01 -1.15 -8.86
CA LYS A 151 -11.05 -0.21 -9.34
C LYS A 151 -12.13 -0.02 -8.27
N LEU A 152 -12.56 -1.11 -7.64
CA LEU A 152 -13.53 -1.08 -6.54
C LEU A 152 -12.99 -0.31 -5.32
N ASP A 153 -11.75 -0.58 -4.91
CA ASP A 153 -11.09 0.13 -3.80
C ASP A 153 -10.94 1.64 -4.08
N LYS A 154 -10.59 2.03 -5.31
CA LYS A 154 -10.57 3.45 -5.71
C LYS A 154 -11.95 4.08 -5.65
N LYS A 155 -12.98 3.40 -6.17
CA LYS A 155 -14.37 3.88 -6.14
C LYS A 155 -14.85 4.06 -4.69
N TRP A 156 -14.58 3.08 -3.84
CA TRP A 156 -14.89 3.12 -2.41
C TRP A 156 -14.17 4.27 -1.71
N LYS A 157 -12.86 4.42 -1.90
CA LYS A 157 -12.09 5.54 -1.31
C LYS A 157 -12.63 6.91 -1.71
N LYS A 158 -13.14 7.05 -2.95
CA LYS A 158 -13.75 8.28 -3.44
C LYS A 158 -15.12 8.55 -2.78
N SER A 159 -15.87 7.51 -2.41
CA SER A 159 -17.18 7.66 -1.75
C SER A 159 -17.09 7.90 -0.24
N ILE A 160 -15.91 7.79 0.39
CA ILE A 160 -15.77 8.00 1.83
C ILE A 160 -16.01 9.48 2.17
N VAL A 161 -17.04 9.72 2.97
CA VAL A 161 -17.31 11.02 3.59
C VAL A 161 -16.59 11.08 4.93
N VAL A 162 -15.80 12.14 5.16
CA VAL A 162 -15.09 12.33 6.43
C VAL A 162 -16.10 12.60 7.54
N ARG A 163 -15.97 11.84 8.62
CA ARG A 163 -16.86 11.86 9.78
C ARG A 163 -16.02 12.01 11.06
N PRO A 164 -16.49 12.72 12.10
CA PRO A 164 -15.78 12.79 13.37
C PRO A 164 -15.74 11.40 14.02
N PRO A 165 -14.61 11.00 14.64
CA PRO A 165 -14.45 9.67 15.21
C PRO A 165 -15.42 9.43 16.38
N PRO A 166 -15.83 8.17 16.63
CA PRO A 166 -16.86 7.84 17.60
C PRO A 166 -16.48 8.24 19.03
N SER A 167 -15.19 8.19 19.39
CA SER A 167 -14.70 8.62 20.71
C SER A 167 -14.92 10.10 21.01
N LEU A 168 -14.94 10.95 19.98
CA LEU A 168 -15.28 12.37 20.14
C LEU A 168 -16.79 12.58 20.23
N ARG A 169 -17.56 11.85 19.41
CA ARG A 169 -19.02 11.95 19.41
C ARG A 169 -19.59 11.62 20.80
N LYS A 170 -19.14 10.51 21.39
CA LYS A 170 -19.55 10.09 22.73
C LYS A 170 -19.28 11.17 23.78
N LYS A 171 -18.08 11.77 23.77
CA LYS A 171 -17.73 12.86 24.70
C LYS A 171 -18.62 14.10 24.50
N GLN A 172 -18.94 14.44 23.25
CA GLN A 172 -19.82 15.57 22.95
C GLN A 172 -21.26 15.30 23.36
N GLU A 173 -21.76 14.08 23.17
CA GLU A 173 -23.09 13.64 23.58
C GLU A 173 -23.24 13.66 25.12
N GLU A 174 -22.24 13.14 25.84
CA GLU A 174 -22.19 13.18 27.31
C GLU A 174 -22.17 14.61 27.85
N GLN A 175 -21.39 15.50 27.23
CA GLN A 175 -21.33 16.91 27.62
C GLN A 175 -22.66 17.62 27.41
N LYS A 176 -23.32 17.39 26.26
CA LYS A 176 -24.63 17.95 25.96
C LYS A 176 -25.71 17.42 26.90
N ALA A 177 -25.68 16.14 27.25
CA ALA A 177 -26.59 15.56 28.22
C ALA A 177 -26.40 16.19 29.61
N ALA A 178 -25.15 16.35 30.05
CA ALA A 178 -24.83 16.98 31.33
C ALA A 178 -25.19 18.47 31.37
N GLU A 179 -25.12 19.18 30.25
CA GLU A 179 -25.58 20.57 30.13
C GLU A 179 -27.10 20.68 30.15
N ALA A 180 -27.81 19.75 29.49
CA ALA A 180 -29.27 19.70 29.50
C ALA A 180 -29.81 19.45 30.92
N GLU A 181 -29.21 18.50 31.65
CA GLU A 181 -29.57 18.21 33.05
C GLU A 181 -29.26 19.36 34.02
N LYS A 182 -28.26 20.20 33.73
CA LYS A 182 -27.94 21.39 34.53
C LYS A 182 -28.83 22.60 34.22
N SER A 183 -29.52 22.57 33.09
CA SER A 183 -30.41 23.64 32.64
C SER A 183 -31.88 23.43 33.03
N THR A 184 -32.23 22.25 33.54
CA THR A 184 -33.52 21.90 34.15
C THR A 184 -33.43 21.96 35.67
#